data_AF-A0A074ZHU5-F1
#
_entry.id   AF-A0A074ZHU5-F1
#
_cell.length_a   1.000
_cell.length_b   1.000
_cell.length_c   1.000
_cell.angle_alpha   90.00
_cell.angle_beta   90.00
_cell.angle_gamma   90.00
#
_symmetry.space_group_name_H-M   'P 1'
#
loop_
_entity.id
_entity.type
_entity.pdbx_description
1 polymer ?
#
loop_
_entity_poly.entity_id
_entity_poly.type
_entity_poly.pdbx_seq_one_letter_code
_entity_poly.pdbx_strand_id
1 'polypeptide(L)'
;MLPVLAPPSLDLLDALDRRRLPELQYLSAYCPFSLNARPCPHGSKCSLKRVCYVLCSFRTNTSGQPCDGHHHVSAICEQFLTDKGCRYRKDDDHPFLPRSHDFELHRCMDVMLKPHRLGLYGVQNF
;
A
#
# COMPACT_ATOMS: atom_id res chain seq x y z
N MET A 1 10.30 15.94 39.83
CA MET A 1 10.44 15.49 38.43
C MET A 1 9.09 15.67 37.75
N LEU A 2 9.01 16.56 36.76
CA LEU A 2 7.76 16.76 36.00
C LEU A 2 7.62 15.61 35.01
N PRO A 3 6.42 14.99 34.88
CA PRO A 3 6.21 13.98 33.88
C PRO A 3 6.34 14.63 32.51
N VAL A 4 7.28 14.15 31.71
CA VAL A 4 7.39 14.49 30.29
C VAL A 4 6.13 13.94 29.64
N LEU A 5 5.15 14.81 29.38
CA LEU A 5 4.02 14.51 28.52
C LEU A 5 4.61 14.14 27.15
N ALA A 6 4.52 12.86 26.80
CA ALA A 6 4.79 12.42 25.44
C ALA A 6 3.98 13.32 24.49
N PRO A 7 4.58 13.84 23.40
CA PRO A 7 3.85 14.68 22.47
C PRO A 7 2.57 13.95 22.02
N PRO A 8 1.44 14.67 21.87
CA PRO A 8 0.21 14.05 21.43
C PRO A 8 0.52 13.29 20.14
N SER A 9 0.22 11.99 20.13
CA SER A 9 0.39 11.16 18.95
C SER A 9 -0.43 11.81 17.85
N LEU A 10 0.24 12.47 16.89
CA LEU A 10 -0.40 13.00 15.70
C LEU A 10 -1.25 11.89 15.10
N ASP A 11 -2.57 12.09 15.05
CA ASP A 11 -3.42 11.17 14.33
C ASP A 11 -3.00 11.23 12.86
N LEU A 12 -2.60 10.10 12.30
CA LEU A 12 -2.19 10.00 10.90
C LEU A 12 -3.32 10.47 9.96
N LEU A 13 -4.58 10.34 10.39
CA LEU A 13 -5.75 10.86 9.68
C LEU A 13 -5.81 12.39 9.72
N ASP A 14 -5.44 13.03 10.83
CA ASP A 14 -5.42 14.50 10.95
C ASP A 14 -4.31 15.13 10.11
N ALA A 15 -3.25 14.36 9.82
CA ALA A 15 -2.14 14.79 8.98
C ALA A 15 -2.39 14.64 7.47
N LEU A 16 -3.51 14.04 7.05
CA LEU A 16 -3.83 13.82 5.63
C LEU A 16 -4.14 15.14 4.91
N ASP A 17 -3.51 15.35 3.75
CA ASP A 17 -3.88 16.47 2.88
C ASP A 17 -5.27 16.23 2.28
N ARG A 18 -6.23 17.07 2.67
CA ARG A 18 -7.61 17.01 2.19
C ARG A 18 -7.74 17.09 0.67
N ARG A 19 -6.78 17.73 -0.02
CA ARG A 19 -6.76 17.83 -1.49
C ARG A 19 -6.55 16.47 -2.16
N ARG A 20 -5.93 15.53 -1.45
CA ARG A 20 -5.62 14.18 -1.93
C ARG A 20 -6.64 13.14 -1.50
N LEU A 21 -7.71 13.53 -0.81
CA LEU A 21 -8.81 12.63 -0.44
C LEU A 21 -9.40 11.83 -1.61
N PRO A 22 -9.59 12.39 -2.83
CA PRO A 22 -10.08 11.61 -3.96
C PRO A 22 -9.14 10.44 -4.33
N GLU A 23 -7.83 10.67 -4.25
CA GLU A 23 -6.82 9.64 -4.52
C GLU A 23 -6.81 8.59 -3.40
N LEU A 24 -6.89 9.01 -2.14
CA LEU A 24 -6.97 8.10 -0.99
C LEU A 24 -8.25 7.24 -1.03
N GLN A 25 -9.38 7.82 -1.42
CA GLN A 25 -10.63 7.10 -1.65
C GLN A 25 -10.47 6.08 -2.78
N TYR A 26 -9.83 6.45 -3.88
CA TYR A 26 -9.52 5.51 -4.96
C TYR A 26 -8.62 4.36 -4.50
N LEU A 27 -7.56 4.68 -3.73
CA LEU A 27 -6.62 3.71 -3.18
C LEU A 27 -7.27 2.78 -2.15
N SER A 28 -8.30 3.24 -1.43
CA SER A 28 -9.00 2.42 -0.44
C SER A 28 -9.55 1.12 -1.06
N ALA A 29 -10.00 1.15 -2.31
CA ALA A 29 -10.51 -0.04 -3.02
C ALA A 29 -9.46 -1.14 -3.25
N TYR A 30 -8.18 -0.88 -2.99
CA TYR A 30 -7.08 -1.82 -3.11
C TYR A 30 -6.67 -2.41 -1.76
N CYS A 31 -6.20 -3.65 -1.77
CA CYS A 31 -5.75 -4.30 -0.54
C CYS A 31 -4.50 -3.58 -0.01
N PRO A 32 -4.52 -3.04 1.23
CA PRO A 32 -3.39 -2.28 1.77
C PRO A 32 -2.13 -3.13 1.96
N PHE A 33 -2.27 -4.46 2.11
CA PHE A 33 -1.11 -5.37 2.12
C PHE A 33 -0.49 -5.48 0.74
N SER A 34 -1.30 -5.62 -0.32
CA SER A 34 -0.80 -5.70 -1.69
C SER A 34 -0.15 -4.39 -2.15
N LEU A 35 -0.69 -3.25 -1.71
CA LEU A 35 -0.07 -1.93 -1.90
C LEU A 35 1.28 -1.86 -1.18
N ASN A 36 1.42 -2.51 -0.02
CA ASN A 36 2.68 -2.62 0.70
C ASN A 36 3.60 -3.74 0.19
N ALA A 37 3.38 -4.24 -1.03
CA ALA A 37 4.11 -5.38 -1.61
C ALA A 37 4.14 -6.65 -0.73
N ARG A 38 3.14 -6.82 0.16
CA ARG A 38 3.03 -7.94 1.11
C ARG A 38 1.84 -8.83 0.81
N PRO A 39 1.90 -10.14 1.13
CA PRO A 39 0.73 -10.99 1.05
C PRO A 39 -0.36 -10.54 2.03
N CYS A 40 -1.62 -10.61 1.59
CA CYS A 40 -2.77 -10.33 2.45
C CYS A 40 -3.02 -11.51 3.40
N PRO A 41 -3.16 -11.29 4.72
CA PRO A 41 -3.41 -12.37 5.68
C PRO A 41 -4.77 -13.06 5.49
N HIS A 42 -5.72 -12.41 4.81
CA HIS A 42 -7.05 -12.95 4.56
C HIS A 42 -7.15 -13.78 3.27
N GLY A 43 -6.08 -13.82 2.46
CA GLY A 43 -6.04 -14.58 1.22
C GLY A 43 -7.28 -14.34 0.34
N SER A 44 -7.97 -15.41 -0.03
CA SER A 44 -9.19 -15.39 -0.86
C SER A 44 -10.40 -14.71 -0.21
N LYS A 45 -10.38 -14.47 1.11
CA LYS A 45 -11.46 -13.75 1.81
C LYS A 45 -11.34 -12.23 1.69
N CYS A 46 -10.21 -11.72 1.19
CA CYS A 46 -10.03 -10.31 0.89
C CYS A 46 -10.87 -9.94 -0.34
N SER A 47 -11.83 -9.02 -0.19
CA SER A 47 -12.66 -8.54 -1.29
C SER A 47 -12.07 -7.32 -2.02
N LEU A 48 -10.95 -6.80 -1.52
CA LEU A 48 -10.27 -5.65 -2.11
C LEU A 48 -9.46 -6.05 -3.34
N LYS A 49 -9.25 -5.09 -4.23
CA LYS A 49 -8.43 -5.28 -5.42
C LYS A 49 -6.99 -5.62 -5.02
N ARG A 50 -6.48 -6.75 -5.49
CA ARG A 50 -5.09 -7.16 -5.27
C ARG A 50 -4.19 -6.43 -6.26
N VAL A 51 -3.24 -5.63 -5.77
CA VAL A 51 -2.18 -5.08 -6.63
C VAL A 51 -1.18 -6.18 -6.98
N CYS A 52 -0.78 -6.22 -8.23
CA CYS A 52 0.32 -7.08 -8.66
C CYS A 52 1.62 -6.57 -8.02
N TYR A 53 2.11 -7.21 -6.96
CA TYR A 53 3.35 -6.80 -6.27
C TYR A 53 4.63 -7.36 -6.93
N VAL A 54 4.47 -8.37 -7.79
CA VAL A 54 5.51 -8.92 -8.68
C VAL A 54 5.54 -8.17 -10.02
N LEU A 55 4.63 -7.21 -10.19
CA LEU A 55 4.46 -6.28 -11.33
C LEU A 55 4.77 -6.91 -12.68
N CYS A 56 4.27 -8.13 -12.90
CA CYS A 56 4.45 -8.91 -14.12
C CYS A 56 4.36 -7.99 -15.35
N SER A 57 5.50 -7.55 -15.90
CA SER A 57 5.53 -6.53 -16.96
C SER A 57 4.77 -7.01 -18.20
N PHE A 58 4.64 -8.33 -18.32
CA PHE A 58 4.01 -9.05 -19.42
C PHE A 58 2.54 -9.43 -19.16
N ARG A 59 1.94 -9.01 -18.02
CA ARG A 59 0.60 -9.43 -17.57
C ARG A 59 0.43 -10.95 -17.50
N THR A 60 1.54 -11.67 -17.41
CA THR A 60 1.63 -13.12 -17.22
C THR A 60 2.58 -13.40 -16.07
N ASN A 61 2.23 -14.30 -15.17
CA ASN A 61 3.10 -14.70 -14.07
C ASN A 61 4.29 -15.53 -14.59
N THR A 62 5.24 -15.86 -13.71
CA THR A 62 6.44 -16.66 -14.04
C THR A 62 6.11 -18.06 -14.60
N SER A 63 4.85 -18.49 -14.49
CA SER A 63 4.33 -19.77 -14.99
C SER A 63 3.52 -19.62 -16.29
N GLY A 64 3.53 -18.44 -16.92
CA GLY A 64 2.82 -18.14 -18.17
C GLY A 64 1.31 -17.96 -18.03
N GLN A 65 0.75 -17.96 -16.82
CA GLN A 65 -0.68 -17.72 -16.58
C GLN A 65 -0.99 -16.21 -16.54
N PRO A 66 -2.18 -15.77 -16.97
CA PRO A 66 -2.57 -14.37 -16.88
C PRO A 66 -2.50 -13.90 -15.42
N CYS A 67 -1.95 -12.70 -15.23
CA CYS A 67 -1.81 -12.10 -13.91
C CYS A 67 -3.19 -11.74 -13.34
N ASP A 68 -3.49 -12.22 -12.14
CA ASP A 68 -4.71 -11.96 -11.39
C ASP A 68 -4.70 -10.60 -10.66
N GLY A 69 -3.54 -9.93 -10.61
CA GLY A 69 -3.36 -8.63 -9.99
C GLY A 69 -3.75 -7.44 -10.87
N HIS A 70 -4.19 -6.36 -10.23
CA HIS A 70 -4.39 -5.05 -10.84
C HIS A 70 -3.05 -4.32 -11.06
N HIS A 71 -2.98 -3.56 -12.16
CA HIS A 71 -1.77 -2.85 -12.61
C HIS A 71 -2.00 -1.33 -12.78
N HIS A 72 -3.14 -0.79 -12.34
CA HIS A 72 -3.42 0.66 -12.43
C HIS A 72 -2.72 1.47 -11.34
N VAL A 73 -2.27 0.80 -10.28
CA VAL A 73 -1.53 1.39 -9.16
C VAL A 73 -0.32 0.53 -8.91
N SER A 74 0.82 1.18 -8.66
CA SER A 74 2.06 0.52 -8.28
C SER A 74 2.10 0.28 -6.77
N ALA A 75 2.57 -0.90 -6.37
CA ALA A 75 2.89 -1.14 -4.96
C ALA A 75 4.02 -0.19 -4.51
N ILE A 76 4.02 0.16 -3.23
CA ILE A 76 5.04 1.03 -2.64
C ILE A 76 6.44 0.43 -2.83
N CYS A 77 7.43 1.28 -2.98
CA CYS A 77 8.81 0.87 -2.93
C CYS A 77 9.22 0.56 -1.48
N GLU A 78 9.57 -0.69 -1.18
CA GLU A 78 10.04 -1.04 0.18
C GLU A 78 11.34 -0.30 0.54
N GLN A 79 12.21 0.01 -0.43
CA GLN A 79 13.44 0.77 -0.17
C GLN A 79 13.15 2.23 0.21
N PHE A 80 12.08 2.81 -0.33
CA PHE A 80 11.63 4.16 0.02
C PHE A 80 11.24 4.28 1.49
N LEU A 81 10.79 3.18 2.11
CA LEU A 81 10.44 3.12 3.52
C LEU A 81 11.66 3.00 4.45
N THR A 82 12.86 2.84 3.90
CA THR A 82 14.10 2.70 4.70
C THR A 82 14.81 4.04 4.85
N ASP A 83 15.60 4.19 5.91
CA ASP A 83 16.42 5.40 6.15
C ASP A 83 17.42 5.70 5.03
N LYS A 84 17.75 4.69 4.22
CA LYS A 84 18.65 4.82 3.07
C LYS A 84 17.93 5.39 1.84
N GLY A 85 16.61 5.43 1.85
CA GLY A 85 15.76 5.80 0.72
C GLY A 85 15.88 4.84 -0.47
N CYS A 86 15.10 5.10 -1.51
CA CYS A 86 15.23 4.39 -2.78
C CYS A 86 16.38 5.01 -3.60
N ARG A 87 17.20 4.15 -4.23
CA ARG A 87 18.27 4.60 -5.14
C ARG A 87 17.75 5.19 -6.46
N TYR A 88 16.48 4.95 -6.78
CA TYR A 88 15.80 5.42 -7.96
C TYR A 88 14.96 6.64 -7.58
N ARG A 89 15.15 7.77 -8.29
CA ARG A 89 14.45 9.01 -7.94
C ARG A 89 13.00 9.02 -8.41
N LYS A 90 12.70 8.40 -9.55
CA LYS A 90 11.34 8.31 -10.11
C LYS A 90 10.82 6.88 -10.04
N ASP A 91 9.49 6.75 -10.00
CA ASP A 91 8.79 5.46 -9.99
C ASP A 91 9.18 4.58 -11.18
N ASP A 92 9.39 5.20 -12.35
CA ASP A 92 9.74 4.52 -13.62
C ASP A 92 11.23 4.17 -13.75
N ASP A 93 12.10 4.69 -12.88
CA ASP A 93 13.55 4.41 -12.92
C ASP A 93 13.89 3.00 -12.39
N HIS A 94 12.89 2.28 -11.85
CA HIS A 94 13.07 0.94 -11.33
C HIS A 94 13.24 -0.07 -12.50
N PRO A 95 14.39 -0.75 -12.62
CA PRO A 95 14.80 -1.48 -13.83
C PRO A 95 13.99 -2.73 -14.13
N PHE A 96 13.09 -3.13 -13.22
CA PHE A 96 12.27 -4.33 -13.41
C PHE A 96 10.79 -4.02 -13.31
N LEU A 97 10.38 -3.11 -12.41
CA LEU A 97 9.00 -3.00 -11.97
C LEU A 97 8.72 -1.59 -11.41
N PRO A 98 7.70 -0.85 -11.89
CA PRO A 98 7.40 0.49 -11.38
C PRO A 98 6.97 0.43 -9.91
N ARG A 99 7.66 1.15 -9.02
CA ARG A 99 7.31 1.20 -7.60
C ARG A 99 6.92 2.61 -7.22
N SER A 100 5.90 2.73 -6.38
CA SER A 100 5.43 4.04 -5.93
C SER A 100 6.31 4.60 -4.81
N HIS A 101 6.75 5.85 -4.96
CA HIS A 101 7.31 6.68 -3.88
C HIS A 101 6.28 7.68 -3.31
N ASP A 102 4.99 7.41 -3.51
CA ASP A 102 3.94 8.29 -3.06
C ASP A 102 3.77 8.21 -1.54
N PHE A 103 4.08 9.31 -0.87
CA PHE A 103 3.98 9.44 0.58
C PHE A 103 2.55 9.33 1.10
N GLU A 104 1.54 9.75 0.34
CA GLU A 104 0.14 9.61 0.78
C GLU A 104 -0.37 8.18 0.58
N LEU A 105 0.14 7.46 -0.42
CA LEU A 105 -0.10 6.01 -0.51
C LEU A 105 0.45 5.30 0.75
N HIS A 106 1.65 5.67 1.20
CA HIS A 106 2.20 5.15 2.46
C HIS A 106 1.27 5.44 3.66
N ARG A 107 0.82 6.69 3.80
CA ARG A 107 -0.10 7.09 4.88
C ARG A 107 -1.42 6.31 4.83
N CYS A 108 -1.98 6.16 3.64
CA CYS A 108 -3.18 5.33 3.42
C CYS A 108 -2.96 3.90 3.94
N MET A 109 -1.83 3.29 3.57
CA MET A 109 -1.49 1.95 4.05
C MET A 109 -1.37 1.89 5.56
N ASP A 110 -0.69 2.84 6.20
CA ASP A 110 -0.49 2.83 7.66
C ASP A 110 -1.82 2.89 8.41
N VAL A 111 -2.74 3.74 7.95
CA VAL A 111 -4.07 3.88 8.53
C VAL A 111 -4.92 2.63 8.29
N MET A 112 -4.87 2.06 7.08
CA MET A 112 -5.78 0.98 6.65
C MET A 112 -5.27 -0.44 6.98
N LEU A 113 -3.98 -0.63 7.21
CA LEU A 113 -3.36 -1.94 7.45
C LEU A 113 -3.95 -2.64 8.69
N LYS A 114 -4.07 -1.93 9.81
CA LYS A 114 -4.56 -2.52 11.07
C LYS A 114 -6.06 -2.86 11.01
N PRO A 115 -6.96 -1.95 10.60
CA PRO A 115 -8.37 -2.31 10.41
C PRO A 115 -8.56 -3.48 9.44
N HIS A 116 -7.83 -3.50 8.31
CA HIS A 116 -7.90 -4.61 7.37
C HIS A 116 -7.40 -5.91 7.99
N ARG A 117 -6.25 -5.92 8.69
CA ARG A 117 -5.72 -7.11 9.38
C ARG A 117 -6.74 -7.70 10.36
N LEU A 118 -7.49 -6.85 11.06
CA LEU A 118 -8.51 -7.25 12.01
C LEU A 118 -9.83 -7.71 11.36
N GLY A 119 -9.94 -7.66 10.02
CA GLY A 119 -11.15 -8.05 9.30
C GLY A 119 -12.26 -7.00 9.32
N LEU A 120 -11.98 -5.78 9.77
CA LEU A 120 -12.98 -4.71 9.90
C LEU A 120 -13.30 -4.02 8.56
N TYR A 121 -12.48 -4.24 7.54
CA TYR A 121 -12.57 -3.58 6.25
C TYR A 121 -12.16 -4.52 5.12
N GLY A 122 -12.92 -4.57 4.03
CA GLY A 122 -12.48 -5.25 2.80
C GLY A 122 -12.27 -6.77 2.93
N VAL A 123 -12.95 -7.39 3.89
CA VAL A 123 -12.92 -8.83 4.14
C VAL A 123 -14.36 -9.32 4.13
N GLN A 124 -14.61 -10.43 3.42
CA GLN A 124 -15.90 -11.10 3.48
C GLN A 124 -16.05 -11.74 4.87
N ASN A 125 -16.99 -11.21 5.64
CA ASN A 125 -17.48 -11.88 6.84
C ASN A 125 -18.51 -12.95 6.40
N PHE A 126 -18.51 -14.07 7.13
CA PHE A 126 -19.35 -15.23 6.86
C PHE A 126 -20.82 -14.89 6.63
#